data_AF-A0A7Z9H4U5-F1
#
_entry.id   AF-A0A7Z9H4U5-F1
#
_cell.length_a   1.000
_cell.length_b   1.000
_cell.length_c   1.000
_cell.angle_alpha   90.00
_cell.angle_beta   90.00
_cell.angle_gamma   90.00
#
_symmetry.space_group_name_H-M   'P 1'
#
loop_
_entity.id
_entity.type
_entity.pdbx_description
1 polymer ?
#
loop_
_entity_poly.entity_id
_entity_poly.type
_entity_poly.pdbx_seq_one_letter_code
_entity_poly.pdbx_strand_id
1 'polypeptide(L)'
;MIRSIKARQDLLGGPVRLASISANTPFELVSDTVPGEQRQLLEAMGLAGAPGSLRVCRSGSPCIVEVDGTRLGLSSAIARCIMAVPLPSSR
;
A
#
# COMPACT_ATOMS: atom_id res chain seq x y z
N MET A 1 -13.29 20.34 -14.27
CA MET A 1 -12.24 19.49 -14.85
C MET A 1 -11.83 18.41 -13.84
N ILE A 2 -12.76 17.54 -13.41
CA ILE A 2 -12.51 16.51 -12.37
C ILE A 2 -13.15 15.21 -12.86
N ARG A 3 -12.49 14.50 -13.79
CA ARG A 3 -12.93 13.18 -14.28
C ARG A 3 -11.85 12.09 -14.21
N SER A 4 -10.65 12.40 -13.71
CA SER A 4 -9.50 11.49 -13.83
C SER A 4 -9.29 10.48 -12.70
N ILE A 5 -9.94 10.63 -11.53
CA ILE A 5 -9.70 9.71 -10.40
C ILE A 5 -10.50 8.41 -10.57
N LYS A 6 -11.77 8.51 -10.98
CA LYS A 6 -12.67 7.36 -11.11
C LYS A 6 -12.23 6.41 -12.25
N ALA A 7 -11.82 6.98 -13.39
CA ALA A 7 -11.40 6.21 -14.56
C ALA A 7 -10.10 5.40 -14.34
N ARG A 8 -9.24 5.79 -13.40
CA ARG A 8 -8.01 5.03 -13.07
C ARG A 8 -8.31 3.84 -12.16
N GLN A 9 -9.26 3.95 -11.25
CA GLN A 9 -9.66 2.85 -10.36
C GLN A 9 -10.33 1.68 -11.12
N ASP A 10 -11.08 1.99 -12.19
CA ASP A 10 -11.78 0.98 -12.99
C ASP A 10 -10.82 0.08 -13.83
N LEU A 11 -9.56 0.51 -14.03
CA LEU A 11 -8.54 -0.20 -14.83
C LEU A 11 -7.55 -1.02 -13.97
N LEU A 12 -7.46 -0.76 -12.67
CA LEU A 12 -6.41 -1.30 -11.79
C LEU A 12 -6.85 -2.48 -10.91
N GLY A 13 -8.10 -2.91 -11.07
CA GLY A 13 -8.73 -3.85 -10.16
C GLY A 13 -9.15 -3.17 -8.86
N GLY A 14 -10.16 -3.74 -8.18
CA GLY A 14 -10.62 -3.21 -6.91
C GLY A 14 -9.56 -3.29 -5.80
N PRO A 15 -9.77 -2.60 -4.66
CA PRO A 15 -8.87 -2.69 -3.52
C PRO A 15 -8.68 -4.15 -3.07
N VAL A 16 -7.42 -4.56 -2.90
CA VAL A 16 -7.04 -5.87 -2.35
C VAL A 16 -6.30 -5.68 -1.03
N ARG A 17 -6.09 -6.77 -0.28
CA ARG A 17 -5.24 -6.69 0.92
C ARG A 17 -3.79 -6.48 0.50
N LEU A 18 -3.07 -5.62 1.21
CA LEU A 18 -1.64 -5.40 0.96
C LEU A 18 -0.86 -6.72 0.95
N ALA A 19 -1.17 -7.63 1.89
CA ALA A 19 -0.53 -8.94 1.98
C ALA A 19 -0.75 -9.88 0.76
N SER A 20 -1.73 -9.60 -0.10
CA SER A 20 -2.02 -10.36 -1.33
C SER A 20 -1.39 -9.78 -2.59
N ILE A 21 -0.78 -8.59 -2.50
CA ILE A 21 -0.11 -7.97 -3.64
C ILE A 21 1.21 -8.69 -3.89
N SER A 22 1.47 -9.02 -5.15
CA SER A 22 2.72 -9.69 -5.56
C SER A 22 3.96 -8.82 -5.28
N ALA A 23 5.10 -9.48 -5.07
CA ALA A 23 6.37 -8.77 -4.94
C ALA A 23 6.70 -7.95 -6.21
N ASN A 24 7.44 -6.87 -6.00
CA ASN A 24 7.79 -5.82 -6.96
C ASN A 24 6.61 -5.05 -7.56
N THR A 25 5.43 -5.15 -6.99
CA THR A 25 4.26 -4.41 -7.45
C THR A 25 4.14 -3.07 -6.71
N PRO A 26 4.15 -1.93 -7.43
CA PRO A 26 3.80 -0.65 -6.83
C PRO A 26 2.33 -0.67 -6.40
N PHE A 27 1.96 0.10 -5.39
CA PHE A 27 0.58 0.14 -4.90
C PHE A 27 0.21 1.53 -4.37
N GLU A 28 -1.08 1.79 -4.27
CA GLU A 28 -1.62 2.96 -3.57
C GLU A 28 -2.48 2.48 -2.39
N LEU A 29 -2.28 3.08 -1.21
CA LEU A 29 -3.09 2.77 -0.04
C LEU A 29 -4.46 3.42 -0.18
N VAL A 30 -5.53 2.64 -0.03
CA VAL A 30 -6.91 3.13 -0.18
C VAL A 30 -7.58 3.35 1.17
N SER A 31 -7.46 2.36 2.05
CA SER A 31 -8.05 2.40 3.38
C SER A 31 -7.36 1.42 4.31
N ASP A 32 -7.58 1.60 5.61
CA ASP A 32 -7.08 0.70 6.62
C ASP A 32 -8.02 0.64 7.83
N THR A 33 -7.90 -0.45 8.58
CA THR A 33 -8.51 -0.60 9.92
C THR A 33 -7.43 -0.70 10.99
N VAL A 34 -6.28 -0.07 10.76
CA VAL A 34 -5.15 -0.07 11.69
C VAL A 34 -5.55 0.76 12.91
N PRO A 35 -5.31 0.30 14.15
CA PRO A 35 -5.67 1.08 15.32
C PRO A 35 -4.85 2.39 15.37
N GLY A 36 -5.44 3.43 15.99
CA GLY A 36 -4.95 4.81 15.85
C GLY A 36 -3.49 5.03 16.22
N GLU A 37 -2.99 4.37 17.26
CA GLU A 37 -1.58 4.47 17.70
C GLU A 37 -0.63 3.92 16.62
N GLN A 38 -0.94 2.77 16.04
CA GLN A 38 -0.14 2.18 14.97
C GLN A 38 -0.29 2.99 13.68
N ARG A 39 -1.48 3.57 13.42
CA ARG A 39 -1.71 4.41 12.26
C ARG A 39 -0.78 5.63 12.25
N GLN A 40 -0.64 6.33 13.37
CA GLN A 40 0.29 7.47 13.49
C GLN A 40 1.74 7.07 13.16
N LEU A 41 2.17 5.88 13.61
CA LEU A 41 3.48 5.37 13.25
C LEU A 41 3.60 5.08 11.74
N LEU A 42 2.59 4.48 11.12
CA LEU A 42 2.60 4.23 9.67
C LEU A 42 2.62 5.55 8.87
N GLU A 43 1.90 6.57 9.32
CA GLU A 43 1.93 7.92 8.74
C GLU A 43 3.32 8.57 8.89
N ALA A 44 3.92 8.49 10.07
CA ALA A 44 5.28 9.00 10.32
C ALA A 44 6.35 8.31 9.46
N MET A 45 6.12 7.03 9.10
CA MET A 45 6.98 6.27 8.19
C MET A 45 6.67 6.51 6.70
N GLY A 46 5.69 7.37 6.37
CA GLY A 46 5.30 7.69 4.99
C GLY A 46 4.43 6.62 4.32
N LEU A 47 4.00 5.57 5.05
CA LEU A 47 3.18 4.50 4.50
C LEU A 47 1.71 4.90 4.36
N ALA A 48 1.24 5.84 5.20
CA ALA A 48 -0.11 6.36 5.16
C ALA A 48 -0.09 7.90 5.04
N GLY A 49 -0.98 8.47 4.22
CA GLY A 49 -1.21 9.92 4.16
C GLY A 49 -0.23 10.75 3.31
N ALA A 50 0.88 10.20 2.82
CA ALA A 50 1.83 10.92 1.97
C ALA A 50 1.80 10.45 0.50
N PRO A 51 1.96 11.36 -0.48
CA PRO A 51 2.23 10.98 -1.87
C PRO A 51 3.67 10.46 -1.98
N GLY A 52 3.88 9.21 -1.61
CA GLY A 52 5.17 8.52 -1.63
C GLY A 52 5.22 7.38 -2.65
N SER A 53 6.43 6.97 -3.01
CA SER A 53 6.63 5.79 -3.84
C SER A 53 6.51 4.53 -2.99
N LEU A 54 5.40 3.81 -3.15
CA LEU A 54 5.11 2.59 -2.41
C LEU A 54 5.24 1.35 -3.30
N ARG A 55 5.95 0.34 -2.81
CA ARG A 55 6.11 -0.95 -3.51
C ARG A 55 6.15 -2.13 -2.56
N VAL A 56 5.54 -3.25 -2.92
CA VAL A 56 5.73 -4.50 -2.18
C VAL A 56 7.07 -5.11 -2.57
N CYS A 57 7.99 -5.29 -1.63
CA CYS A 57 9.23 -6.06 -1.84
C CYS A 57 9.01 -7.56 -1.63
N ARG A 58 8.15 -7.91 -0.65
CA ARG A 58 7.82 -9.29 -0.30
C ARG A 58 6.39 -9.36 0.22
N SER A 59 5.60 -10.26 -0.31
CA SER A 59 4.28 -10.62 0.23
C SER A 59 4.41 -11.68 1.33
N GLY A 60 3.40 -11.76 2.22
CA GLY A 60 3.35 -12.77 3.28
C GLY A 60 3.75 -12.26 4.67
N SER A 61 4.59 -13.03 5.38
CA SER A 61 4.99 -12.77 6.77
C SER A 61 6.52 -12.81 6.94
N PRO A 62 7.17 -11.68 7.28
CA PRO A 62 6.61 -10.31 7.27
C PRO A 62 6.31 -9.85 5.83
N CYS A 63 5.32 -9.00 5.68
CA CYS A 63 5.09 -8.29 4.42
C CYS A 63 6.09 -7.12 4.39
N ILE A 64 6.98 -7.11 3.40
CA ILE A 64 8.00 -6.06 3.28
C ILE A 64 7.55 -5.10 2.20
N VAL A 65 7.44 -3.83 2.56
CA VAL A 65 7.15 -2.73 1.65
C VAL A 65 8.34 -1.79 1.58
N GLU A 66 8.51 -1.14 0.44
CA GLU A 66 9.41 -0.02 0.27
C GLU A 66 8.61 1.27 0.27
N VAL A 67 9.06 2.23 1.08
CA VAL A 67 8.55 3.59 1.16
C VAL A 67 9.72 4.52 0.93
N ASP A 68 9.72 5.22 -0.22
CA ASP A 68 10.77 6.17 -0.60
C ASP A 68 12.20 5.59 -0.43
N GLY A 69 12.40 4.37 -0.92
CA GLY A 69 13.66 3.63 -0.86
C GLY A 69 13.95 2.93 0.48
N THR A 70 13.16 3.18 1.53
CA THR A 70 13.30 2.54 2.84
C THR A 70 12.42 1.29 2.93
N ARG A 71 13.01 0.16 3.34
CA ARG A 71 12.26 -1.10 3.50
C ARG A 71 11.71 -1.25 4.92
N LEU A 72 10.39 -1.40 5.01
CA LEU A 72 9.65 -1.57 6.26
C LEU A 72 9.04 -2.97 6.31
N GLY A 73 9.29 -3.67 7.42
CA GLY A 73 8.66 -4.95 7.70
C GLY A 73 7.34 -4.74 8.43
N LEU A 74 6.24 -5.17 7.83
CA LEU A 74 4.92 -5.20 8.45
C LEU A 74 4.62 -6.61 8.96
N SER A 75 4.13 -6.69 10.19
CA SER A 75 3.58 -7.94 10.70
C SER A 75 2.37 -8.36 9.87
N SER A 76 2.06 -9.65 9.84
CA SER A 76 0.87 -10.13 9.12
C SER A 76 -0.43 -9.57 9.69
N ALA A 77 -0.47 -9.21 10.97
CA ALA A 77 -1.64 -8.55 11.57
C ALA A 77 -1.86 -7.17 10.94
N ILE A 78 -0.82 -6.33 10.89
CA ILE A 78 -0.90 -4.99 10.30
C ILE A 78 -1.15 -5.07 8.78
N ALA A 79 -0.44 -5.92 8.05
CA ALA A 79 -0.59 -6.05 6.60
C ALA A 79 -1.99 -6.52 6.16
N ARG A 80 -2.74 -7.22 7.03
CA ARG A 80 -4.13 -7.64 6.77
C ARG A 80 -5.13 -6.52 7.01
N CYS A 81 -4.79 -5.51 7.80
CA CYS A 81 -5.64 -4.34 8.06
C CYS A 81 -5.57 -3.29 6.95
N ILE A 82 -4.65 -3.41 5.99
CA ILE A 82 -4.43 -2.43 4.95
C ILE A 82 -5.03 -2.91 3.61
N MET A 83 -5.86 -2.06 3.01
CA MET A 83 -6.39 -2.22 1.67
C MET A 83 -5.65 -1.29 0.70
N ALA A 84 -5.22 -1.84 -0.42
CA ALA A 84 -4.43 -1.14 -1.42
C ALA A 84 -4.85 -1.51 -2.84
N VAL A 85 -4.62 -0.61 -3.79
CA VAL A 85 -4.81 -0.86 -5.22
C VAL A 85 -3.42 -1.11 -5.82
N PRO A 86 -3.19 -2.28 -6.44
CA PRO A 86 -1.96 -2.54 -7.19
C PRO A 86 -1.89 -1.59 -8.39
N LEU A 87 -0.71 -1.02 -8.61
CA LEU A 87 -0.43 -0.17 -9.76
C LEU A 87 0.34 -0.96 -10.82
N PRO A 88 0.27 -0.57 -12.10
CA PRO A 88 1.06 -1.20 -13.14
C PRO A 88 2.53 -0.91 -12.86
N SER A 89 3.37 -1.93 -12.95
CA SER A 89 4.83 -1.72 -12.87
C SER A 89 5.27 -0.92 -14.09
N SER A 90 5.67 0.34 -13.91
CA SER A 90 6.44 1.06 -14.92
C SER A 90 7.82 0.38 -15.01
N ARG A 91 8.09 -0.25 -16.16
CA ARG A 91 9.43 -0.76 -16.48
C ARG A 91 10.44 0.38 -16.58
#